data_AF-A0A923YH58-F1
#
_entry.id   AF-A0A923YH58-F1
#
_cell.length_a   1.000
_cell.length_b   1.000
_cell.length_c   1.000
_cell.angle_alpha   90.00
_cell.angle_beta   90.00
_cell.angle_gamma   90.00
#
_symmetry.space_group_name_H-M   'P 1'
#
loop_
_entity.id
_entity.type
_entity.pdbx_description
1 polymer ?
#
loop_
_entity_poly.entity_id
_entity_poly.type
_entity_poly.pdbx_seq_one_letter_code
_entity_poly.pdbx_strand_id
1 'polypeptide(L)'
;MNISVVNDSRPILHIAFGVDANYFMGMGVAIVSIMENNRCYTLIFHVFIPSISPDQASKLREIESKYQTVIEVNIIDHSIFDEFADFSAFTQYSPAIFTRLLIADALNGITGKVLYLDADIICQGDFAGLLSIDMDES
;
A
#
# COMPACT_ATOMS: atom_id res chain seq x y z
N MET A 1 -14.48 -4.36 12.19
CA MET A 1 -14.72 -2.94 11.83
C MET A 1 -15.89 -2.94 10.86
N ASN A 2 -17.04 -2.34 11.22
CA ASN A 2 -18.22 -2.34 10.36
C ASN A 2 -18.04 -1.29 9.27
N ILE A 3 -17.69 -1.74 8.06
CA ILE A 3 -17.77 -0.93 6.86
C ILE A 3 -19.27 -0.72 6.61
N SER A 4 -19.77 0.48 6.89
CA SER A 4 -21.01 0.95 6.29
C SER A 4 -20.76 0.99 4.80
N VAL A 5 -21.23 -0.07 4.11
CA VAL A 5 -21.14 -0.25 2.67
C VAL A 5 -21.87 0.91 2.02
N VAL A 6 -21.12 1.97 1.70
CA VAL A 6 -21.47 2.84 0.60
C VAL A 6 -21.61 1.89 -0.57
N ASN A 7 -22.79 1.87 -1.20
CA ASN A 7 -23.11 1.02 -2.35
C ASN A 7 -22.32 1.53 -3.56
N ASP A 8 -21.00 1.41 -3.47
CA ASP A 8 -20.03 1.85 -4.45
C ASP A 8 -19.89 0.71 -5.46
N SER A 9 -20.46 0.93 -6.64
CA SER A 9 -20.44 -0.04 -7.74
C SER A 9 -19.10 -0.06 -8.48
N ARG A 10 -18.14 0.78 -8.07
CA ARG A 10 -16.81 0.83 -8.68
C ARG A 10 -16.02 -0.43 -8.31
N PRO A 11 -15.19 -0.94 -9.24
CA PRO A 11 -14.25 -2.01 -8.92
C PRO A 11 -13.28 -1.56 -7.82
N ILE A 12 -13.04 -2.44 -6.86
CA ILE A 12 -12.07 -2.21 -5.78
C ILE A 12 -10.67 -2.49 -6.31
N LEU A 13 -9.75 -1.58 -6.05
CA LEU A 13 -8.33 -1.75 -6.35
C LEU A 13 -7.51 -1.55 -5.08
N HIS A 14 -6.78 -2.60 -4.70
CA HIS A 14 -5.85 -2.58 -3.59
C HIS A 14 -4.47 -2.14 -4.06
N ILE A 15 -3.89 -1.16 -3.39
CA ILE A 15 -2.56 -0.61 -3.67
C ILE A 15 -1.71 -0.74 -2.42
N ALA A 16 -0.50 -1.28 -2.54
CA ALA A 16 0.42 -1.44 -1.42
C ALA A 16 1.67 -0.58 -1.59
N PHE A 17 2.11 0.03 -0.48
CA PHE A 17 3.36 0.77 -0.38
C PHE A 17 4.24 0.17 0.72
N GLY A 18 5.52 -0.03 0.44
CA GLY A 18 6.55 -0.18 1.46
C GLY A 18 7.19 1.19 1.73
N VAL A 19 7.14 1.67 2.98
CA VAL A 19 7.49 3.05 3.31
C VAL A 19 8.51 3.09 4.44
N ASP A 20 9.61 3.79 4.23
CA ASP A 20 10.53 4.19 5.29
C ASP A 20 10.04 5.51 5.92
N ALA A 21 10.34 5.74 7.20
CA ALA A 21 9.93 6.92 7.96
C ALA A 21 10.19 8.26 7.24
N ASN A 22 11.26 8.34 6.44
CA ASN A 22 11.61 9.54 5.68
C ASN A 22 10.70 9.82 4.48
N TYR A 23 9.95 8.84 4.01
CA TYR A 23 9.16 8.89 2.77
C TYR A 23 7.66 9.09 3.00
N PHE A 24 7.22 9.30 4.24
CA PHE A 24 5.81 9.51 4.56
C PHE A 24 5.16 10.64 3.75
N MET A 25 5.87 11.77 3.58
CA MET A 25 5.36 12.89 2.80
C MET A 25 5.24 12.54 1.31
N GLY A 26 6.26 11.87 0.75
CA GLY A 26 6.24 11.39 -0.63
C GLY A 26 5.07 10.44 -0.87
N MET A 27 4.86 9.49 0.04
CA MET A 27 3.72 8.57 -0.01
C MET A 27 2.38 9.31 -0.01
N GLY A 28 2.22 10.34 0.83
CA GLY A 28 1.01 11.16 0.84
C GLY A 28 0.74 11.83 -0.51
N VAL A 29 1.80 12.36 -1.15
CA VAL A 29 1.72 12.93 -2.51
C VAL A 29 1.35 11.86 -3.54
N ALA A 30 1.96 10.68 -3.47
CA ALA A 30 1.66 9.56 -4.35
C ALA A 30 0.18 9.15 -4.24
N ILE A 31 -0.31 8.90 -3.02
CA ILE A 31 -1.72 8.55 -2.74
C ILE A 31 -2.67 9.60 -3.33
N VAL A 32 -2.44 10.88 -3.05
CA VAL A 32 -3.30 11.95 -3.55
C VAL A 32 -3.27 12.00 -5.08
N SER A 33 -2.10 11.93 -5.72
CA SER A 33 -2.00 11.94 -7.18
C SER A 33 -2.73 10.75 -7.81
N ILE A 34 -2.69 9.57 -7.19
CA ILE A 34 -3.42 8.38 -7.65
C ILE A 34 -4.92 8.62 -7.52
N MET A 35 -5.39 9.10 -6.36
CA MET A 35 -6.81 9.41 -6.12
C MET A 35 -7.37 10.41 -7.14
N GLU A 36 -6.61 11.44 -7.47
CA GLU A 36 -7.04 12.47 -8.43
C GLU A 36 -7.24 11.91 -9.85
N ASN A 37 -6.41 10.94 -10.25
CA ASN A 37 -6.43 10.39 -11.60
C ASN A 37 -7.24 9.09 -11.76
N ASN A 38 -7.65 8.43 -10.66
CA ASN A 38 -8.27 7.10 -10.67
C ASN A 38 -9.65 7.05 -10.01
N ARG A 39 -10.47 8.08 -10.22
CA ARG A 39 -11.80 8.22 -9.59
C ARG A 39 -12.81 7.14 -9.98
N CYS A 40 -12.54 6.36 -11.03
CA CYS A 40 -13.38 5.25 -11.48
C CYS A 40 -13.27 3.99 -10.59
N TYR A 41 -12.32 3.96 -9.64
CA TYR A 41 -12.08 2.83 -8.74
C TYR A 41 -12.39 3.19 -7.29
N THR A 42 -12.76 2.19 -6.50
CA THR A 42 -12.70 2.27 -5.03
C THR A 42 -11.29 1.89 -4.62
N LEU A 43 -10.50 2.87 -4.20
CA LEU A 43 -9.09 2.67 -3.86
C LEU A 43 -8.94 2.35 -2.38
N ILE A 44 -8.20 1.28 -2.08
CA ILE A 44 -7.79 0.90 -0.72
C ILE A 44 -6.27 0.84 -0.70
N PHE A 45 -5.67 1.66 0.16
CA PHE A 45 -4.22 1.76 0.30
C PHE A 45 -3.75 0.98 1.52
N HIS A 46 -2.74 0.15 1.33
CA HIS A 46 -2.06 -0.62 2.36
C HIS A 46 -0.66 -0.06 2.54
N VAL A 47 -0.42 0.60 3.67
CA VAL A 47 0.84 1.27 3.98
C VAL A 47 1.62 0.45 4.97
N PHE A 48 2.72 -0.13 4.53
CA PHE A 48 3.61 -0.92 5.37
C PHE A 48 4.78 -0.05 5.84
N ILE A 49 4.81 0.29 7.13
CA ILE A 49 5.76 1.26 7.69
C ILE A 49 6.26 0.81 9.07
N PRO A 50 7.50 1.13 9.48
CA PRO A 50 8.03 0.67 10.78
C PRO A 50 7.38 1.32 12.00
N SER A 51 6.92 2.57 11.83
CA SER A 51 6.22 3.31 12.86
C SER A 51 5.47 4.50 12.25
N ILE A 52 4.48 5.02 12.96
CA ILE A 52 3.75 6.22 12.57
C ILE A 52 3.54 7.11 13.79
N SER A 53 3.81 8.41 13.64
CA SER A 53 3.53 9.39 14.68
C SER A 53 2.05 9.80 14.70
N PRO A 54 1.53 10.36 15.81
CA PRO A 54 0.16 10.85 15.87
C PRO A 54 -0.17 11.93 14.82
N ASP A 55 0.77 12.81 14.51
CA ASP A 55 0.62 13.85 13.47
C ASP A 55 0.48 13.22 12.07
N GLN A 56 1.35 12.25 11.76
CA GLN A 56 1.28 11.49 10.51
C GLN A 56 -0.05 10.74 10.38
N ALA A 57 -0.48 10.04 11.44
CA ALA A 57 -1.78 9.36 11.46
C ALA A 57 -2.95 10.35 11.26
N SER A 58 -2.89 11.55 11.85
CA SER A 58 -3.90 12.59 11.62
C SER A 58 -3.97 13.01 10.15
N LYS A 59 -2.81 13.22 9.51
CA LYS A 59 -2.73 13.59 8.09
C LYS A 59 -3.31 12.51 7.17
N LEU A 60 -3.09 11.22 7.47
CA LEU A 60 -3.73 10.14 6.69
C LEU A 60 -5.25 10.17 6.83
N ARG A 61 -5.78 10.38 8.04
CA ARG A 61 -7.23 10.50 8.25
C ARG A 61 -7.84 11.69 7.53
N GLU A 62 -7.11 12.79 7.41
CA GLU A 62 -7.54 13.94 6.58
C GLU A 62 -7.66 13.55 5.11
N ILE A 63 -6.72 12.76 4.58
CA ILE A 63 -6.79 12.23 3.21
C ILE A 63 -7.98 11.27 3.06
N GLU A 64 -8.13 10.30 3.96
CA GLU A 64 -9.25 9.34 3.95
C GLU A 64 -10.61 10.06 3.92
N SER A 65 -10.79 11.05 4.80
CA SER A 65 -12.00 11.85 4.89
C SER A 65 -12.25 12.67 3.62
N LYS A 66 -11.21 13.35 3.10
CA LYS A 66 -11.33 14.22 1.92
C LYS A 66 -11.64 13.44 0.65
N TYR A 67 -11.02 12.27 0.48
CA TYR A 67 -11.11 11.48 -0.74
C TYR A 67 -12.08 10.29 -0.65
N GLN A 68 -12.69 10.09 0.51
CA GLN A 68 -13.59 8.96 0.80
C GLN A 68 -12.94 7.62 0.43
N THR A 69 -11.71 7.43 0.92
CA THR A 69 -10.87 6.24 0.68
C THR A 69 -10.46 5.61 2.01
N VAL A 70 -9.86 4.43 1.95
CA VAL A 70 -9.34 3.70 3.10
C VAL A 70 -7.82 3.63 2.99
N ILE A 71 -7.12 4.00 4.05
CA ILE A 71 -5.68 3.89 4.19
C ILE A 71 -5.38 3.03 5.43
N GLU A 72 -5.09 1.75 5.20
CA GLU A 72 -4.73 0.79 6.24
C GLU A 72 -3.22 0.86 6.52
N VAL A 73 -2.86 1.27 7.73
CA VAL A 73 -1.46 1.33 8.16
C VAL A 73 -1.10 0.02 8.86
N ASN A 74 -0.18 -0.72 8.24
CA ASN A 74 0.39 -1.96 8.74
C ASN A 74 1.76 -1.67 9.33
N ILE A 75 1.89 -1.75 10.65
CA ILE A 75 3.17 -1.55 11.32
C ILE A 75 4.02 -2.81 11.18
N ILE A 76 5.16 -2.68 10.51
CA ILE A 76 6.14 -3.76 10.40
C ILE A 76 7.19 -3.57 11.48
N ASP A 77 7.22 -4.46 12.47
CA ASP A 77 8.36 -4.55 13.37
C ASP A 77 9.54 -5.18 12.64
N HIS A 78 10.65 -4.46 12.49
CA HIS A 78 11.85 -4.97 11.84
C HIS A 78 12.49 -6.13 12.59
N SER A 79 12.18 -6.35 13.87
CA SER A 79 12.70 -7.48 14.64
C SER A 79 12.29 -8.83 14.06
N ILE A 80 11.22 -8.89 13.25
CA ILE A 80 10.84 -10.10 12.51
C ILE A 80 11.94 -10.54 11.53
N PHE A 81 12.80 -9.62 11.10
CA PHE A 81 13.93 -9.92 10.22
C PHE A 81 15.14 -10.46 10.96
N ASP A 82 15.22 -10.27 12.28
CA ASP A 82 16.32 -10.78 13.11
C ASP A 82 16.32 -12.32 13.10
N GLU A 83 15.14 -12.96 13.02
CA GLU A 83 15.01 -14.42 12.89
C GLU A 83 15.58 -14.96 11.56
N PHE A 84 15.73 -14.10 10.55
CA PHE A 84 16.32 -14.45 9.25
C PHE A 84 17.80 -14.06 9.16
N ALA A 85 18.34 -13.31 10.14
CA ALA A 85 19.72 -12.83 10.13
C ALA A 85 20.75 -13.97 10.23
N ASP A 86 20.38 -15.09 10.85
CA ASP A 86 21.25 -16.27 10.99
C ASP A 86 21.43 -17.07 9.68
N PHE A 87 20.58 -16.83 8.68
CA PHE A 87 20.76 -17.47 7.38
C PHE A 87 21.74 -16.64 6.54
N SER A 88 22.95 -17.16 6.30
CA SER A 88 24.03 -16.49 5.56
C SER A 88 23.68 -16.09 4.12
N ALA A 89 22.61 -16.63 3.56
CA ALA A 89 22.07 -16.21 2.26
C ALA A 89 21.27 -14.90 2.33
N PHE A 90 20.85 -14.47 3.53
CA PHE A 90 19.95 -13.34 3.76
C PHE A 90 20.64 -12.06 4.23
N THR A 91 21.90 -12.13 4.67
CA THR A 91 22.72 -10.96 5.05
C THR A 91 22.97 -9.97 3.90
N GLN A 92 22.64 -10.35 2.66
CA GLN A 92 22.80 -9.56 1.44
C GLN A 92 21.47 -8.98 0.90
N TYR A 93 20.31 -9.39 1.45
CA TYR A 93 19.01 -8.92 1.00
C TYR A 93 18.54 -7.76 1.89
N SER A 94 18.20 -6.63 1.26
CA SER A 94 17.73 -5.46 2.01
C SER A 94 16.35 -5.73 2.63
N PRO A 95 16.02 -5.10 3.78
CA PRO A 95 14.69 -5.18 4.38
C PRO A 95 13.54 -4.92 3.40
N ALA A 96 13.77 -4.11 2.37
CA ALA A 96 12.80 -3.81 1.31
C ALA A 96 12.38 -5.03 0.47
N ILE A 97 13.24 -6.06 0.32
CA ILE A 97 12.86 -7.30 -0.37
C ILE A 97 11.85 -8.07 0.47
N PHE A 98 12.07 -8.15 1.77
CA PHE A 98 11.17 -8.86 2.66
C PHE A 98 9.83 -8.14 2.86
N THR A 99 9.80 -6.80 2.86
CA THR A 99 8.55 -6.05 2.88
C THR A 99 7.60 -6.50 1.75
N ARG A 100 8.12 -6.81 0.55
CA ARG A 100 7.31 -7.30 -0.57
C ARG A 100 6.71 -8.69 -0.32
N LEU A 101 7.43 -9.56 0.37
CA LEU A 101 6.92 -10.88 0.77
C LEU A 101 5.85 -10.76 1.86
N LEU A 102 6.08 -9.87 2.84
CA LEU A 102 5.13 -9.60 3.92
C LEU A 102 3.82 -9.02 3.40
N ILE A 103 3.85 -8.19 2.35
CA ILE A 103 2.65 -7.67 1.72
C ILE A 103 1.77 -8.81 1.20
N ALA A 104 2.37 -9.81 0.54
CA ALA A 104 1.62 -10.94 -0.01
C ALA A 104 0.96 -11.77 1.11
N ASP A 105 1.68 -12.02 2.20
CA ASP A 105 1.16 -12.75 3.36
C ASP A 105 0.08 -11.96 4.10
N ALA A 106 0.32 -10.68 4.38
CA ALA A 106 -0.60 -9.80 5.10
C ALA A 106 -1.93 -9.59 4.35
N LEU A 107 -1.91 -9.66 3.02
CA LEU A 107 -3.10 -9.48 2.18
C LEU A 107 -3.75 -10.80 1.77
N ASN A 108 -3.21 -11.94 2.20
CA ASN A 108 -3.80 -13.24 1.96
C ASN A 108 -5.19 -13.32 2.61
N GLY A 109 -6.19 -13.77 1.84
CA GLY A 109 -7.60 -13.79 2.26
C GLY A 109 -8.30 -12.42 2.25
N ILE A 110 -7.59 -11.32 1.97
CA ILE A 110 -8.17 -9.98 1.80
C ILE A 110 -8.43 -9.70 0.32
N THR A 111 -7.43 -9.93 -0.54
CA THR A 111 -7.54 -9.71 -1.99
C THR A 111 -6.72 -10.74 -2.77
N GLY A 112 -7.20 -11.12 -3.96
CA GLY A 112 -6.45 -11.95 -4.91
C GLY A 112 -5.49 -11.17 -5.81
N LYS A 113 -5.58 -9.83 -5.84
CA LYS A 113 -4.71 -8.96 -6.65
C LYS A 113 -4.40 -7.66 -5.90
N VAL A 114 -3.13 -7.25 -5.92
CA VAL A 114 -2.64 -6.01 -5.33
C VAL A 114 -1.63 -5.35 -6.27
N LEU A 115 -1.71 -4.03 -6.40
CA LEU A 115 -0.73 -3.24 -7.14
C LEU A 115 0.30 -2.67 -6.15
N TYR A 116 1.54 -3.19 -6.18
CA TYR A 116 2.64 -2.61 -5.41
C TYR A 116 3.22 -1.40 -6.14
N LEU A 117 3.42 -0.30 -5.43
CA LEU A 117 4.04 0.93 -5.95
C LEU A 117 5.09 1.45 -4.97
N ASP A 118 6.14 2.09 -5.49
CA ASP A 118 7.09 2.81 -4.65
C ASP A 118 6.47 4.12 -4.12
N ALA A 119 6.89 4.53 -2.93
CA ALA A 119 6.31 5.66 -2.21
C ALA A 119 6.72 7.05 -2.75
N ASP A 120 7.66 7.11 -3.70
CA ASP A 120 8.24 8.34 -4.25
C ASP A 120 7.79 8.65 -5.68
N ILE A 121 6.71 8.02 -6.14
CA ILE A 121 6.14 8.26 -7.47
C ILE A 121 5.07 9.37 -7.47
N ILE A 122 4.81 9.91 -8.67
CA ILE A 122 3.65 10.76 -8.94
C ILE A 122 2.85 10.13 -10.08
N CYS A 123 1.56 9.90 -9.84
CA CYS A 123 0.64 9.36 -10.84
C CYS A 123 0.06 10.50 -11.70
N GLN A 124 0.21 10.40 -13.02
CA GLN A 124 -0.26 11.41 -13.99
C GLN A 124 -1.39 10.91 -14.91
N GLY A 125 -1.93 9.71 -14.67
CA GLY A 125 -2.97 9.12 -15.50
C GLY A 125 -3.70 7.99 -14.78
N ASP A 126 -4.69 7.40 -15.44
CA ASP A 126 -5.44 6.29 -14.87
C ASP A 126 -4.70 4.94 -15.01
N PHE A 127 -5.17 3.95 -14.25
CA PHE A 127 -4.64 2.59 -14.22
C PHE A 127 -5.39 1.63 -15.14
N ALA A 128 -6.37 2.07 -15.94
CA ALA A 128 -7.19 1.16 -16.75
C ALA A 128 -6.32 0.34 -17.72
N GLY A 129 -5.36 0.99 -18.37
CA GLY A 129 -4.40 0.30 -19.24
C GLY A 129 -3.54 -0.71 -18.49
N LEU A 130 -3.02 -0.34 -17.31
CA LEU A 130 -2.18 -1.22 -16.48
C LEU A 130 -2.96 -2.46 -16.01
N LEU A 131 -4.21 -2.28 -15.59
CA LEU A 131 -5.06 -3.35 -15.06
C LEU A 131 -5.63 -4.27 -16.16
N SER A 132 -5.60 -3.82 -17.41
CA SER A 132 -6.01 -4.63 -18.57
C SER A 132 -4.94 -5.63 -19.04
N ILE A 133 -3.73 -5.55 -18.47
CA ILE A 133 -2.65 -6.49 -18.78
C ILE A 133 -3.00 -7.84 -18.16
N ASP A 134 -3.09 -8.85 -19.01
CA ASP A 134 -3.27 -10.23 -18.58
C ASP A 134 -1.96 -10.74 -17.96
N MET A 135 -2.07 -11.22 -16.71
CA MET A 135 -0.96 -11.80 -15.96
C MET A 135 -1.27 -13.26 -15.58
N ASP A 136 -2.34 -13.83 -16.13
CA ASP A 136 -2.62 -15.25 -15.94
C ASP A 136 -1.58 -16.06 -16.72
N GLU A 137 -0.86 -16.94 -16.01
CA GLU A 137 0.01 -17.92 -16.64
C GLU A 137 -0.85 -18.92 -17.43
N SER A 138 -0.46 -19.15 -18.69
CA SER A 138 -1.09 -20.12 -19.59
C SER A 138 -0.98 -21.56 -19.08
#